data_AF-A0A3M0HUJ5-F1
#
_entry.id   AF-A0A3M0HUJ5-F1
#
_cell.length_a   1.000
_cell.length_b   1.000
_cell.length_c   1.000
_cell.angle_alpha   90.00
_cell.angle_beta   90.00
_cell.angle_gamma   90.00
#
_symmetry.space_group_name_H-M   'P 1'
#
loop_
_entity.id
_entity.type
_entity.pdbx_description
1 polymer ?
#
loop_
_entity_poly.entity_id
_entity_poly.type
_entity_poly.pdbx_seq_one_letter_code
_entity_poly.pdbx_strand_id
1 'polypeptide(L)' 'MTSTIRVLLAEDQSMVREALAALLGLEDDIEVVAQVARGD' A
#
# COMPACT_ATOMS: atom_id res chain seq x y z
N MET A 1 6.86 20.95 -4.07
CA MET A 1 6.44 19.69 -4.73
C MET A 1 6.85 18.57 -3.79
N THR A 2 5.92 18.03 -3.02
CA THR A 2 6.18 16.78 -2.30
C THR A 2 6.15 15.66 -3.34
N SER A 3 7.19 14.82 -3.38
CA SER A 3 7.26 13.71 -4.32
C SER A 3 6.46 12.54 -3.73
N THR A 4 5.39 12.12 -4.38
CA THR A 4 4.60 10.96 -3.96
C THR A 4 5.44 9.67 -4.04
N ILE A 5 5.46 8.91 -2.94
CA ILE A 5 6.07 7.59 -2.83
C ILE A 5 5.05 6.56 -3.31
N ARG A 6 5.37 5.89 -4.42
CA ARG A 6 4.52 4.85 -4.99
C ARG A 6 4.87 3.49 -4.39
N VAL A 7 3.88 2.84 -3.80
CA VAL A 7 4.03 1.59 -3.04
C VAL A 7 3.28 0.46 -3.73
N LEU A 8 3.94 -0.68 -3.90
CA LEU A 8 3.29 -1.96 -4.14
C LEU A 8 3.23 -2.71 -2.82
N LEU A 9 2.03 -3.10 -2.40
CA LEU A 9 1.81 -3.82 -1.16
C LEU A 9 1.67 -5.33 -1.45
N ALA A 10 2.66 -6.11 -1.04
CA ALA A 10 2.61 -7.56 -1.08
C ALA A 10 2.33 -8.09 0.33
N GLU A 11 1.15 -8.67 0.52
CA GLU A 11 0.78 -9.28 1.80
C GLU A 11 -0.22 -10.43 1.61
N ASP A 12 0.04 -11.58 2.25
CA ASP A 12 -0.71 -12.82 2.04
C ASP A 12 -2.04 -12.89 2.80
N GLN A 13 -2.18 -12.15 3.91
CA GLN A 13 -3.43 -12.03 4.64
C GLN A 13 -4.28 -10.87 4.10
N SER A 14 -5.44 -11.18 3.50
CA SER A 14 -6.31 -10.16 2.92
C SER A 14 -6.75 -9.07 3.91
N MET A 15 -7.13 -9.45 5.13
CA MET A 15 -7.54 -8.47 6.15
C MET A 15 -6.40 -7.51 6.53
N VAL A 16 -5.17 -8.02 6.63
CA VAL A 16 -3.99 -7.21 6.96
C VAL A 16 -3.63 -6.30 5.79
N ARG A 17 -3.66 -6.83 4.57
CA ARG A 17 -3.38 -6.07 3.35
C ARG A 17 -4.32 -4.88 3.17
N GLU A 18 -5.63 -5.11 3.37
CA GLU A 18 -6.63 -4.04 3.30
C GLU A 18 -6.44 -3.00 4.41
N ALA A 19 -6.15 -3.43 5.64
CA ALA A 19 -5.89 -2.53 6.75
C ALA A 19 -4.63 -1.67 6.51
N LEU A 20 -3.55 -2.27 6.01
CA LEU A 20 -2.32 -1.55 5.67
C LEU A 20 -2.54 -0.56 4.54
N ALA A 21 -3.27 -0.94 3.49
CA ALA A 21 -3.61 -0.02 2.41
C ALA A 21 -4.45 1.18 2.90
N ALA A 22 -5.40 0.94 3.81
CA ALA A 22 -6.20 1.99 4.41
C ALA A 22 -5.36 2.96 5.26
N LEU A 23 -4.44 2.44 6.09
CA LEU A 23 -3.54 3.26 6.90
C LEU A 23 -2.56 4.06 6.05
N LEU A 24 -1.93 3.43 5.04
CA LEU A 24 -1.01 4.12 4.13
C LEU A 24 -1.70 5.20 3.30
N GLY A 25 -2.99 5.03 2.98
CA GLY A 25 -3.79 6.03 2.27
C GLY A 25 -4.16 7.26 3.10
N LEU A 26 -3.83 7.30 4.41
CA LEU A 26 -3.98 8.49 5.25
C LEU A 26 -2.79 9.46 5.11
N GLU A 27 -1.66 9.00 4.59
CA GLU A 27 -0.46 9.81 4.43
C GLU A 27 -0.49 10.58 3.09
N ASP A 28 -0.27 11.89 3.15
CA ASP A 28 -0.41 12.79 1.99
C ASP A 28 0.64 12.55 0.88
N ASP A 29 1.72 11.83 1.18
CA ASP A 29 2.82 11.55 0.28
C ASP A 29 2.93 10.08 -0.15
N ILE A 30 1.96 9.22 0.21
CA ILE A 30 1.97 7.79 -0.14
C ILE A 30 0.81 7.45 -1.09
N GLU A 31 1.13 6.67 -2.12
CA GLU A 31 0.13 6.10 -3.03
C GLU A 31 0.35 4.59 -3.18
N VAL A 32 -0.63 3.78 -2.75
CA VAL A 32 -0.62 2.33 -2.98
C VAL A 32 -1.13 2.05 -4.40
N VAL A 33 -0.20 1.78 -5.32
CA VAL A 33 -0.51 1.61 -6.75
C VAL A 33 -0.89 0.18 -7.11
N ALA A 34 -0.57 -0.79 -6.26
CA ALA A 34 -0.94 -2.19 -6.45
C ALA A 34 -0.96 -2.94 -5.11
N GLN A 35 -1.83 -3.96 -5.05
CA GLN A 35 -1.92 -4.89 -3.92
C GLN A 35 -1.86 -6.32 -4.47
N VAL A 36 -0.98 -7.14 -3.92
CA VAL A 36 -0.79 -8.54 -4.33
C VAL A 36 -0.70 -9.45 -3.11
N ALA A 37 -1.09 -10.72 -3.26
CA ALA A 37 -0.96 -11.71 -2.21
C ALA A 37 0.49 -12.17 -2.00
N ARG A 38 1.33 -12.03 -3.02
CA ARG A 38 2.73 -12.44 -3.06
C ARG A 38 3.53 -11.55 -4.02
N GLY A 39 4.81 -11.36 -3.73
CA GLY A 39 5.70 -10.45 -4.46
C GLY A 39 6.92 -11.11 -5.10
N ASP A 40 6.99 -12.44 -5.03
CA ASP A 40 7.98 -13.28 -5.74
C ASP A 40 7.57 -13.61 -7.18
#